data_AF-A0A1G6B4T8-F1
#
_entry.id   AF-A0A1G6B4T8-F1
#
_cell.length_a   1.000
_cell.length_b   1.000
_cell.length_c   1.000
_cell.angle_alpha   90.00
_cell.angle_beta   90.00
_cell.angle_gamma   90.00
#
_symmetry.space_group_name_H-M   'P 1'
#
loop_
_entity.id
_entity.type
_entity.pdbx_description
1 polymer ?
#
loop_
_entity_poly.entity_id
_entity_poly.type
_entity_poly.pdbx_seq_one_letter_code
_entity_poly.pdbx_strand_id
1 'polypeptide(L)'
;MSTNDKIIMEQILQLMSSLSVMQKEEPEEPNVTSSTKSKKVEMLTIKECAAFAPGLSEHTIRQLVLQGKIYGIRTGQGKNGKILISKEALSRYLTGDDRT
;
A
#
# COMPACT_ATOMS: atom_id res chain seq x y z
N MET A 1 49.90 -1.49 14.04
CA MET A 1 48.64 -1.95 13.41
C MET A 1 48.92 -3.28 12.74
N SER A 2 48.31 -4.34 13.25
CA SER A 2 48.41 -5.68 12.70
C SER A 2 47.90 -5.68 11.25
N THR A 3 48.41 -6.58 10.42
CA THR A 3 47.90 -6.79 9.05
C THR A 3 46.39 -7.03 9.05
N ASN A 4 45.88 -7.67 10.09
CA ASN A 4 44.46 -7.94 10.28
C ASN A 4 43.66 -6.66 10.52
N ASP A 5 44.21 -5.72 11.29
CA ASP A 5 43.56 -4.41 11.55
C ASP A 5 43.43 -3.61 10.24
N LYS A 6 44.44 -3.71 9.35
CA LYS A 6 44.41 -3.04 8.04
C LYS A 6 43.35 -3.64 7.12
N ILE A 7 43.24 -4.97 7.08
CA ILE A 7 42.24 -5.69 6.28
C ILE A 7 40.82 -5.32 6.74
N ILE A 8 40.59 -5.28 8.05
CA ILE A 8 39.28 -4.92 8.61
C ILE A 8 38.90 -3.49 8.25
N MET A 9 39.84 -2.54 8.33
CA MET A 9 39.59 -1.14 7.96
C MET A 9 39.23 -0.98 6.48
N GLU A 10 39.89 -1.73 5.60
CA GLU A 10 39.63 -1.71 4.16
C GLU A 10 38.24 -2.31 3.83
N GLN A 11 37.88 -3.42 4.48
CA GLN A 11 36.55 -4.04 4.35
C GLN A 11 35.43 -3.12 4.86
N ILE A 12 35.63 -2.39 5.97
CA ILE A 12 34.66 -1.44 6.51
C ILE A 12 34.45 -0.27 5.54
N LEU A 13 35.52 0.30 4.99
CA LEU A 13 35.44 1.40 4.02
C LEU A 13 34.68 0.99 2.74
N GLN A 14 34.89 -0.24 2.28
CA GLN A 14 34.19 -0.78 1.12
C GLN A 14 32.68 -0.98 1.40
N LEU A 15 32.32 -1.39 2.62
CA LEU A 15 30.92 -1.51 3.03
C LEU A 15 30.25 -0.14 3.16
N MET A 16 30.92 0.85 3.74
CA MET A 16 30.39 2.22 3.89
C MET A 16 30.15 2.91 2.55
N SER A 17 31.05 2.71 1.57
CA SER A 17 30.85 3.23 0.21
C SER A 17 29.69 2.55 -0.52
N SER A 18 29.42 1.26 -0.28
CA SER A 18 28.25 0.58 -0.85
C SER A 18 26.92 1.10 -0.31
N LEU A 19 26.87 1.50 0.97
CA LEU A 19 25.67 2.04 1.61
C LEU A 19 25.38 3.49 1.22
N SER A 20 26.42 4.29 0.94
CA SER A 20 26.24 5.70 0.58
C SER A 20 25.64 5.92 -0.83
N VAL A 21 25.80 4.95 -1.74
CA VAL A 21 25.20 5.02 -3.10
C VAL A 21 23.67 4.87 -3.08
N MET A 22 23.08 4.31 -2.02
CA MET A 22 21.62 4.18 -1.88
C MET A 22 20.92 5.41 -1.30
N GLN A 23 21.66 6.43 -0.84
CA GLN A 23 21.11 7.60 -0.14
C GLN A 23 21.36 8.93 -0.85
N LYS A 24 21.43 8.94 -2.19
CA LYS A 24 21.54 10.17 -2.96
C LYS A 24 20.18 10.62 -3.52
N GLU A 25 19.36 11.19 -2.64
CA GLU A 25 18.40 12.24 -3.00
C GLU A 25 18.88 13.51 -2.28
N GLU A 26 19.38 14.47 -3.05
CA GLU A 26 19.82 15.80 -2.62
C GLU A 26 19.00 16.84 -3.41
N PRO A 27 18.95 18.13 -3.03
CA PRO A 27 17.97 18.70 -2.10
C PRO A 27 17.15 19.85 -2.75
N GLU A 28 15.93 20.11 -2.28
CA GLU A 28 15.25 21.40 -2.46
C GLU A 28 14.50 21.73 -1.15
N GLU A 29 14.56 22.98 -0.74
CA GLU A 29 14.35 23.47 0.64
C GLU A 29 12.87 23.54 1.11
N PRO A 30 12.60 24.05 2.34
CA PRO A 30 11.80 23.38 3.35
C PRO A 30 10.31 23.67 3.19
N ASN A 31 9.50 22.65 2.87
CA ASN A 31 8.07 22.74 3.11
C ASN A 31 7.55 21.52 3.86
N VAL A 32 6.81 21.83 4.91
CA VAL A 32 6.34 20.99 5.99
C VAL A 32 5.61 19.73 5.51
N THR A 33 5.93 18.62 6.20
CA THR A 33 5.07 17.44 6.42
C THR A 33 5.00 16.39 5.30
N SER A 34 5.83 15.36 5.48
CA SER A 34 5.62 13.95 5.10
C SER A 34 5.13 13.66 3.67
N SER A 35 6.05 13.69 2.72
CA SER A 35 5.92 13.02 1.43
C SER A 35 5.92 11.49 1.63
N THR A 36 4.76 10.91 1.96
CA THR A 36 4.47 9.55 1.53
C THR A 36 4.22 9.63 0.03
N LYS A 37 5.00 8.90 -0.78
CA LYS A 37 4.65 8.67 -2.20
C LYS A 37 3.20 8.20 -2.20
N SER A 38 2.28 9.07 -2.60
CA SER A 38 0.85 8.82 -2.51
C SER A 38 0.55 7.68 -3.47
N LYS A 39 0.54 6.45 -2.94
CA LYS A 39 0.07 5.28 -3.68
C LYS A 39 -1.29 5.67 -4.21
N LYS A 40 -1.42 5.73 -5.53
CA LYS A 40 -2.67 6.10 -6.20
C LYS A 40 -3.72 5.08 -5.74
N VAL A 41 -4.61 5.50 -4.85
CA VAL A 41 -5.65 4.62 -4.31
C VAL A 41 -6.68 4.39 -5.41
N GLU A 42 -6.69 3.19 -5.98
CA GLU A 42 -7.68 2.78 -6.98
C GLU A 42 -8.98 2.37 -6.26
N MET A 43 -10.02 3.17 -6.47
CA MET A 43 -11.37 2.91 -5.96
C MET A 43 -12.19 2.21 -7.05
N LEU A 44 -12.85 1.12 -6.68
CA LEU A 44 -13.72 0.32 -7.54
C LEU A 44 -15.16 0.38 -7.04
N THR A 45 -16.11 0.48 -7.97
CA THR A 45 -17.53 0.29 -7.67
C THR A 45 -17.86 -1.18 -7.46
N ILE A 46 -19.00 -1.49 -6.84
CA ILE A 46 -19.46 -2.89 -6.64
C ILE A 46 -19.44 -3.71 -7.94
N LYS A 47 -19.83 -3.11 -9.08
CA LYS A 47 -19.84 -3.79 -10.39
C LYS A 47 -18.43 -4.16 -10.84
N GLU A 48 -17.50 -3.23 -10.68
CA GLU A 48 -16.09 -3.45 -11.01
C GLU A 48 -15.45 -4.44 -10.04
N CYS A 49 -15.82 -4.43 -8.76
CA CYS A 49 -15.39 -5.44 -7.80
C CYS A 49 -15.87 -6.85 -8.20
N ALA A 50 -17.11 -6.99 -8.66
CA ALA A 50 -17.65 -8.27 -9.13
C ALA A 50 -16.93 -8.77 -10.39
N ALA A 51 -16.55 -7.85 -11.29
CA ALA A 51 -15.73 -8.18 -12.45
C ALA A 51 -14.28 -8.52 -12.08
N PHE A 52 -13.72 -7.87 -11.05
CA PHE A 52 -12.36 -8.10 -10.57
C PHE A 52 -12.19 -9.43 -9.82
N ALA A 53 -13.20 -9.84 -9.05
CA ALA A 53 -13.21 -11.06 -8.27
C ALA A 53 -14.24 -12.07 -8.84
N PRO A 54 -13.89 -12.81 -9.91
CA PRO A 54 -14.81 -13.77 -10.51
C PRO A 54 -15.21 -14.84 -9.48
N GLY A 55 -16.52 -15.03 -9.30
CA GLY A 55 -17.10 -15.91 -8.27
C GLY A 55 -17.86 -15.17 -7.17
N LEU A 56 -17.68 -13.86 -7.03
CA LEU A 56 -18.49 -13.02 -6.16
C LEU A 56 -19.55 -12.25 -6.96
N SER A 57 -20.81 -12.37 -6.54
CA SER A 57 -21.89 -11.55 -7.11
C SER A 57 -21.85 -10.13 -6.56
N GLU A 58 -22.41 -9.17 -7.30
CA GLU A 58 -22.60 -7.79 -6.82
C GLU A 58 -23.36 -7.76 -5.48
N HIS A 59 -24.33 -8.66 -5.31
CA HIS A 59 -25.10 -8.76 -4.07
C HIS A 59 -24.22 -9.20 -2.90
N THR A 60 -23.37 -10.20 -3.10
CA THR A 60 -22.46 -10.70 -2.07
C THR A 60 -21.48 -9.62 -1.64
N ILE A 61 -20.90 -8.88 -2.59
CA ILE A 61 -19.98 -7.76 -2.29
C ILE A 61 -20.70 -6.67 -1.50
N ARG A 62 -21.94 -6.35 -1.84
CA ARG A 62 -22.76 -5.40 -1.06
C ARG A 62 -22.97 -5.90 0.37
N GLN A 63 -23.28 -7.18 0.55
CA GLN A 63 -23.43 -7.78 1.87
C GLN A 63 -22.14 -7.72 2.68
N LEU A 64 -20.98 -7.95 2.06
CA LEU A 64 -19.68 -7.85 2.75
C LEU A 64 -19.42 -6.44 3.29
N VAL A 65 -19.78 -5.40 2.54
CA VAL A 65 -19.67 -4.01 3.00
C VAL A 65 -20.68 -3.71 4.12
N LEU A 66 -21.92 -4.17 3.99
CA LEU A 66 -22.95 -3.98 5.03
C LEU A 66 -22.61 -4.73 6.33
N GLN A 67 -21.97 -5.88 6.23
CA GLN A 67 -21.46 -6.66 7.36
C GLN A 67 -20.20 -6.06 7.99
N GLY A 68 -19.63 -4.99 7.41
CA GLY A 68 -18.42 -4.33 7.90
C GLY A 68 -17.13 -5.13 7.67
N LYS A 69 -17.18 -6.20 6.86
CA LYS A 69 -16.01 -7.04 6.54
C LYS A 69 -15.04 -6.35 5.58
N ILE A 70 -15.59 -5.54 4.68
CA ILE A 70 -14.82 -4.74 3.73
C ILE A 70 -15.25 -3.28 3.88
N TYR A 71 -14.28 -2.38 4.02
CA TYR A 71 -14.57 -0.96 4.09
C TYR A 71 -14.98 -0.40 2.72
N GLY A 72 -16.11 0.30 2.68
CA GLY A 72 -16.63 0.95 1.48
C GLY A 72 -17.16 2.36 1.77
N ILE A 73 -16.86 3.29 0.87
CA ILE A 73 -17.33 4.67 0.91
C ILE A 73 -18.60 4.78 0.08
N ARG A 74 -19.68 5.27 0.68
CA ARG A 74 -20.91 5.55 -0.06
C ARG A 74 -20.81 6.93 -0.72
N THR A 75 -20.78 6.95 -2.04
CA THR A 75 -20.76 8.17 -2.85
C THR A 75 -22.14 8.42 -3.45
N GLY A 76 -22.91 9.28 -2.77
CA GLY A 76 -24.25 9.69 -3.19
C GLY A 76 -25.25 9.76 -2.03
N GLN A 77 -26.33 10.51 -2.24
CA GLN A 77 -27.39 10.68 -1.24
C GLN A 77 -28.36 9.49 -1.32
N GLY A 78 -28.63 8.85 -0.18
CA GLY A 78 -29.67 7.83 -0.03
C GLY A 78 -29.20 6.36 -0.08
N LYS A 79 -30.17 5.46 0.15
CA LYS A 79 -29.94 4.01 0.31
C LYS A 79 -29.40 3.30 -0.93
N ASN A 80 -29.57 3.91 -2.11
CA ASN A 80 -29.15 3.37 -3.40
C ASN A 80 -27.90 4.05 -3.96
N GLY A 81 -27.23 4.90 -3.16
CA GLY A 81 -25.96 5.53 -3.57
C GLY A 81 -24.90 4.50 -3.97
N LYS A 82 -23.99 4.91 -4.85
CA LYS A 82 -22.86 4.08 -5.27
C LYS A 82 -21.99 3.78 -4.05
N ILE A 83 -21.36 2.62 -4.06
CA ILE A 83 -20.39 2.22 -3.03
C ILE A 83 -19.07 2.04 -3.76
N LEU A 84 -18.04 2.73 -3.27
CA LEU A 84 -16.67 2.64 -3.72
C LEU A 84 -15.86 1.86 -2.69
N ILE A 85 -15.13 0.87 -3.14
CA ILE A 85 -14.31 -0.02 -2.34
C ILE A 85 -12.89 0.11 -2.88
N SER A 86 -11.89 0.22 -1.99
CA SER A 86 -10.50 0.19 -2.44
C SER A 86 -10.15 -1.18 -3.00
N LYS A 87 -9.48 -1.21 -4.15
CA LYS A 87 -9.00 -2.46 -4.76
C LYS A 87 -8.12 -3.27 -3.79
N GLU A 88 -7.29 -2.59 -3.01
CA GLU A 88 -6.41 -3.22 -2.02
C GLU A 88 -7.21 -3.89 -0.90
N ALA A 89 -8.30 -3.25 -0.45
CA ALA A 89 -9.15 -3.79 0.61
C ALA A 89 -9.87 -5.06 0.14
N LEU A 90 -10.37 -5.06 -1.10
CA LEU A 90 -10.98 -6.25 -1.68
C LEU A 90 -9.97 -7.39 -1.87
N SER A 91 -8.75 -7.09 -2.34
CA SER A 91 -7.71 -8.11 -2.50
C SER A 91 -7.25 -8.69 -1.17
N ARG A 92 -7.10 -7.86 -0.12
CA ARG A 92 -6.74 -8.32 1.23
C ARG A 92 -7.76 -9.29 1.79
N TYR A 93 -9.05 -8.95 1.61
CA TYR A 93 -10.16 -9.80 2.04
C TYR A 93 -10.14 -11.18 1.36
N LEU A 94 -9.86 -11.21 0.06
CA LEU A 94 -9.81 -12.45 -0.72
C LEU A 94 -8.61 -13.34 -0.38
N THR A 95 -7.46 -12.73 -0.09
CA THR A 95 -6.24 -13.46 0.32
C THR A 95 -6.33 -13.95 1.77
N GLY A 96 -7.30 -13.46 2.56
CA GLY A 96 -7.43 -13.76 3.98
C GLY A 96 -6.38 -13.05 4.85
N ASP A 97 -5.80 -11.97 4.33
CA ASP A 97 -4.81 -11.14 5.03
C ASP A 97 -5.46 -10.12 5.98
N ASP A 98 -6.76 -10.25 6.24
CA ASP A 98 -7.51 -9.52 7.27
C ASP A 98 -7.13 -10.01 8.68
N ARG A 99 -5.83 -10.00 8.99
CA ARG A 99 -5.37 -10.10 10.36
C ARG A 99 -5.52 -8.71 10.96
N THR A 100 -6.46 -8.65 11.92
CA THR A 100 -6.83 -7.56 12.85
C THR A 100 -7.76 -6.47 12.34
#